data_AF-A0A426UVT6-F1
#
_entry.id   AF-A0A426UVT6-F1
#
_cell.length_a   1.000
_cell.length_b   1.000
_cell.length_c   1.000
_cell.angle_alpha   90.00
_cell.angle_beta   90.00
_cell.angle_gamma   90.00
#
_symmetry.space_group_name_H-M   'P 1'
#
loop_
_entity.id
_entity.type
_entity.pdbx_description
1 polymer ?
#
loop_
_entity_poly.entity_id
_entity_poly.type
_entity_poly.pdbx_seq_one_letter_code
_entity_poly.pdbx_strand_id
1 'polypeptide(L)'
;MVFGIEHKVKSHRTGRRRKKGGQQRLVAPWIVITLVCVLVASGLTWGFVALLRSGCSGEVYRVAVAAAPGVAGALGDAAQAWELEQPELDGQCIGVEVTEVSAADASSGISSGWDTMRLGPRPIAWAPDAQAWVSLVSSGEATAGYVSSEPLALGEAESVLAVAESTATELGWLGGEPPSWEDVVAAAAAGSVSLAAANPRSSTEGLVALLNASSDGAGGFSQGAADAYAAAIEAGSSAADGDALRAAYAEAGDASQVMTLLDYQVEDFNEGSDAVDPLVPVVPSGAAVSAVASYVVLGGAGWVSASDARIAEMFGSYVADAVASGAFADPDLAPVEDAAAALGQTTPESVGAAVRAWQQGAQDLNVLFLLDWSSAVMEETVEYGGETVEAGIAAVRMAVDMVGEMEPTWRAGLWEYGVGAGGESNWRSVVASAEMSEEGKSALTEGLYDLSEEAVYEGPSPLYDALVAAYGEVQANAVEGAANVVVVLTNSGEDTASVPTVDETAAALQGLGGGVAVYTVGFGSANAENLGLLAEAGGGSFLPAPADGGILGEIAPA
;
A
#
# COMPACT_ATOMS: atom_id res chain seq x y z
N MET A 1 -27.19 -18.15 -112.70
CA MET A 1 -28.08 -16.99 -112.45
C MET A 1 -27.23 -15.96 -111.72
N VAL A 2 -27.01 -14.71 -112.09
CA VAL A 2 -27.51 -13.76 -113.10
C VAL A 2 -26.51 -12.56 -112.98
N PHE A 3 -25.91 -12.11 -114.10
CA PHE A 3 -25.15 -10.85 -114.42
C PHE A 3 -24.25 -10.17 -113.33
N GLY A 4 -23.00 -9.73 -113.55
CA GLY A 4 -22.29 -9.28 -114.75
C GLY A 4 -22.44 -7.76 -114.95
N ILE A 5 -21.39 -6.95 -114.69
CA ILE A 5 -20.94 -5.73 -115.43
C ILE A 5 -19.60 -5.22 -114.85
N GLU A 6 -18.60 -5.09 -115.72
CA GLU A 6 -17.33 -4.34 -115.57
C GLU A 6 -17.50 -2.84 -115.92
N HIS A 7 -16.62 -1.97 -115.40
CA HIS A 7 -15.75 -1.04 -116.17
C HIS A 7 -15.05 -0.02 -115.23
N LYS A 8 -13.71 -0.04 -115.13
CA LYS A 8 -12.65 0.69 -115.88
C LYS A 8 -12.32 2.14 -115.40
N VAL A 9 -11.05 2.30 -114.96
CA VAL A 9 -10.06 3.36 -115.36
C VAL A 9 -10.26 4.75 -114.69
N LYS A 10 -9.28 5.59 -114.28
CA LYS A 10 -7.83 5.80 -114.47
C LYS A 10 -7.23 6.59 -113.29
N SER A 11 -5.90 6.63 -113.25
CA SER A 11 -5.00 7.34 -112.31
C SER A 11 -5.22 8.85 -112.14
N HIS A 12 -4.79 9.39 -110.99
CA HIS A 12 -4.10 10.69 -110.90
C HIS A 12 -3.30 10.87 -109.59
N ARG A 13 -2.01 11.14 -109.78
CA ARG A 13 -1.19 12.21 -109.16
C ARG A 13 -0.95 12.25 -107.63
N THR A 14 0.34 12.10 -107.33
CA THR A 14 1.07 12.54 -106.13
C THR A 14 0.71 13.98 -105.68
N GLY A 15 0.07 14.09 -104.51
CA GLY A 15 -0.18 15.32 -103.79
C GLY A 15 0.65 15.40 -102.49
N ARG A 16 1.72 16.20 -102.56
CA ARG A 16 2.63 16.61 -101.49
C ARG A 16 1.90 16.93 -100.18
N ARG A 17 2.11 16.15 -99.10
CA ARG A 17 1.63 16.50 -97.74
C ARG A 17 2.30 17.80 -97.29
N ARG A 18 1.50 18.86 -97.17
CA ARG A 18 1.88 20.14 -96.59
C ARG A 18 2.05 19.95 -95.08
N LYS A 19 3.25 20.23 -94.53
CA LYS A 19 3.45 20.48 -93.10
C LYS A 19 2.52 21.63 -92.71
N LYS A 20 1.47 21.35 -91.94
CA LYS A 20 0.63 22.38 -91.31
C LYS A 20 1.39 22.81 -90.05
N GLY A 21 1.86 24.05 -90.05
CA GLY A 21 2.60 24.64 -88.96
C GLY A 21 1.82 24.57 -87.66
N GLY A 22 2.50 24.20 -86.58
CA GLY A 22 1.98 24.28 -85.23
C GLY A 22 1.68 25.74 -84.90
N GLN A 23 0.42 26.04 -84.62
CA GLN A 23 0.09 27.20 -83.80
C GLN A 23 0.61 26.91 -82.40
N GLN A 24 1.77 27.46 -82.06
CA GLN A 24 2.13 27.66 -80.67
C GLN A 24 1.07 28.60 -80.10
N ARG A 25 0.11 28.05 -79.35
CA ARG A 25 -0.76 28.84 -78.50
C ARG A 25 0.16 29.49 -77.47
N LEU A 26 0.44 30.77 -77.65
CA LEU A 26 1.09 31.61 -76.65
C LEU A 26 0.15 31.65 -75.45
N VAL A 27 0.34 30.72 -74.50
CA VAL A 27 -0.30 30.79 -73.19
C VAL A 27 0.27 32.04 -72.55
N ALA A 28 -0.60 33.01 -72.24
CA ALA A 28 -0.17 34.24 -71.60
C ALA A 28 0.58 33.88 -70.29
N PRO A 29 1.76 34.45 -70.01
CA PRO A 29 2.58 34.09 -68.84
C PRO A 29 1.80 34.12 -67.52
N TRP A 30 0.85 35.05 -67.41
CA TRP A 30 -0.04 35.23 -66.26
C TRP A 30 -0.89 34.00 -65.95
N ILE A 31 -1.31 33.21 -66.95
CA ILE A 31 -2.13 32.00 -66.75
C ILE A 31 -1.29 30.87 -66.14
N VAL A 32 -0.02 30.76 -66.56
CA VAL A 32 0.91 29.77 -66.00
C VAL A 32 1.26 30.14 -64.56
N ILE A 33 1.51 31.42 -64.29
CA ILE A 33 1.81 31.93 -62.96
C ILE A 33 0.63 31.71 -62.01
N THR A 34 -0.60 32.04 -62.41
CA THR A 34 -1.78 31.82 -61.55
C THR A 34 -2.04 30.34 -61.27
N LEU A 35 -1.88 29.46 -62.27
CA LEU A 35 -2.02 28.02 -62.08
C LEU A 35 -0.98 27.48 -61.09
N VAL A 36 0.28 27.90 -61.23
CA VAL A 36 1.37 27.50 -60.32
C VAL A 36 1.10 28.02 -58.91
N CYS A 37 0.69 29.28 -58.75
CA CYS A 37 0.33 29.83 -57.45
C CYS A 37 -0.83 29.07 -56.79
N VAL A 38 -1.86 28.69 -57.55
CA VAL A 38 -2.99 27.90 -57.02
C VAL A 38 -2.55 26.50 -56.63
N LEU A 39 -1.72 25.82 -57.42
CA LEU A 39 -1.20 24.49 -57.09
C LEU A 39 -0.28 24.52 -55.87
N VAL A 40 0.58 25.53 -55.76
CA VAL A 40 1.45 25.72 -54.58
C VAL A 40 0.61 26.05 -53.35
N ALA A 41 -0.36 26.95 -53.45
CA ALA A 41 -1.27 27.27 -52.35
C ALA A 41 -2.12 26.06 -51.94
N SER A 42 -2.58 25.25 -52.90
CA SER A 42 -3.35 24.02 -52.64
C SER A 42 -2.47 22.93 -52.01
N GLY A 43 -1.22 22.79 -52.46
CA GLY A 43 -0.25 21.86 -51.86
C GLY A 43 0.16 22.29 -50.45
N LEU A 44 0.36 23.59 -50.22
CA LEU A 44 0.66 24.16 -48.90
C LEU A 44 -0.53 24.02 -47.95
N THR A 45 -1.76 24.30 -48.41
CA THR A 45 -2.96 24.14 -47.59
C THR A 45 -3.28 22.68 -47.31
N TRP A 46 -3.12 21.79 -48.28
CA TRP A 46 -3.29 20.35 -48.06
C TRP A 46 -2.21 19.81 -47.11
N GLY A 47 -0.94 20.20 -47.28
CA GLY A 47 0.14 19.86 -46.36
C GLY A 47 -0.07 20.42 -44.95
N PHE A 48 -0.56 21.65 -44.83
CA PHE A 48 -0.89 22.30 -43.57
C PHE A 48 -2.10 21.64 -42.88
N VAL A 49 -3.14 21.27 -43.63
CA VAL A 49 -4.31 20.54 -43.10
C VAL A 49 -3.95 19.09 -42.76
N ALA A 50 -3.05 18.46 -43.50
CA ALA A 50 -2.52 17.13 -43.18
C ALA A 50 -1.67 17.16 -41.89
N LEU A 51 -0.87 18.21 -41.70
CA LEU A 51 -0.13 18.48 -40.45
C LEU A 51 -1.04 18.85 -39.27
N LEU A 52 -2.16 19.54 -39.51
CA LEU A 52 -3.16 19.80 -38.47
C LEU A 52 -4.04 18.58 -38.15
N ARG A 53 -3.98 17.53 -38.98
CA ARG A 53 -4.64 16.24 -38.76
C ARG A 53 -3.66 15.15 -38.31
N SER A 54 -2.37 15.44 -38.21
CA SER A 54 -1.40 14.54 -37.59
C SER A 54 -1.38 14.83 -36.09
N GLY A 55 -2.23 14.10 -35.38
CA GLY A 55 -2.47 14.21 -33.94
C GLY A 55 -3.83 13.62 -33.63
N CYS A 56 -3.92 12.85 -32.56
CA CYS A 56 -5.19 12.33 -32.09
C CYS A 56 -6.13 13.49 -31.71
N SER A 57 -7.45 13.31 -31.84
CA SER A 57 -8.44 14.37 -31.59
C SER A 57 -9.47 13.94 -30.56
N GLY A 58 -9.67 14.72 -29.50
CA GLY A 58 -10.67 14.46 -28.46
C GLY A 58 -10.14 14.64 -27.05
N GLU A 59 -10.95 14.26 -26.07
CA GLU A 59 -10.55 14.09 -24.68
C GLU A 59 -9.61 12.88 -24.56
N VAL A 60 -8.54 12.99 -23.76
CA VAL A 60 -7.58 11.90 -23.56
C VAL A 60 -8.23 10.81 -22.71
N TYR A 61 -8.26 9.58 -23.22
CA TYR A 61 -8.73 8.43 -22.48
C TYR A 61 -7.60 7.89 -21.61
N ARG A 62 -7.75 8.01 -20.28
CA ARG A 62 -6.73 7.60 -19.31
C ARG A 62 -7.09 6.27 -18.67
N VAL A 63 -6.10 5.39 -18.57
CA VAL A 63 -6.20 4.18 -17.74
C VAL A 63 -5.57 4.44 -16.38
N ALA A 64 -6.16 3.86 -15.33
CA ALA A 64 -5.68 4.04 -13.97
C ALA A 64 -4.44 3.19 -13.69
N VAL A 65 -3.45 3.80 -13.05
CA VAL A 65 -2.25 3.14 -12.52
C VAL A 65 -2.15 3.44 -11.03
N ALA A 66 -2.15 2.40 -10.20
CA ALA A 66 -1.83 2.55 -8.79
C ALA A 66 -0.30 2.51 -8.62
N ALA A 67 0.28 3.45 -7.89
CA ALA A 67 1.73 3.53 -7.69
C ALA A 67 2.05 3.77 -6.20
N ALA A 68 3.04 3.05 -5.67
CA ALA A 68 3.52 3.28 -4.32
C ALA A 68 4.10 4.71 -4.17
N PRO A 69 4.05 5.33 -2.98
CA PRO A 69 4.51 6.70 -2.77
C PRO A 69 5.91 6.98 -3.33
N GLY A 70 6.87 6.08 -3.10
CA GLY A 70 8.26 6.20 -3.58
C GLY A 70 8.47 6.06 -5.09
N VAL A 71 7.41 5.88 -5.90
CA VAL A 71 7.50 5.89 -7.37
C VAL A 71 6.39 6.70 -8.05
N ALA A 72 5.36 7.12 -7.30
CA ALA A 72 4.19 7.80 -7.85
C ALA A 72 4.57 9.13 -8.52
N GLY A 73 5.49 9.89 -7.92
CA GLY A 73 5.99 11.15 -8.47
C GLY A 73 6.69 10.97 -9.82
N ALA A 74 7.71 10.11 -9.88
CA ALA A 74 8.46 9.84 -11.11
C ALA A 74 7.58 9.24 -12.23
N LEU A 75 6.64 8.35 -11.89
CA LEU A 75 5.68 7.81 -12.85
C LEU A 75 4.67 8.87 -13.33
N GLY A 76 4.23 9.77 -12.47
CA GLY A 76 3.35 10.89 -12.83
C GLY A 76 4.02 11.86 -13.81
N ASP A 77 5.31 12.14 -13.62
CA ASP A 77 6.09 12.95 -14.55
C ASP A 77 6.30 12.23 -15.90
N ALA A 78 6.59 10.92 -15.86
CA ALA A 78 6.67 10.10 -17.07
C ALA A 78 5.33 10.03 -17.82
N ALA A 79 4.20 9.93 -17.12
CA ALA A 79 2.87 9.93 -17.72
C ALA A 79 2.57 11.26 -18.43
N GLN A 80 2.90 12.40 -17.79
CA GLN A 80 2.76 13.71 -18.41
C GLN A 80 3.66 13.87 -19.64
N ALA A 81 4.92 13.43 -19.56
CA ALA A 81 5.85 13.47 -20.68
C ALA A 81 5.38 12.60 -21.85
N TRP A 82 4.87 11.40 -21.56
CA TRP A 82 4.30 10.50 -22.55
C TRP A 82 3.06 11.09 -23.24
N GLU A 83 2.14 11.71 -22.49
CA GLU A 83 0.96 12.36 -23.06
C GLU A 83 1.30 13.51 -24.02
N LEU A 84 2.42 14.21 -23.79
CA LEU A 84 2.90 15.27 -24.71
C LEU A 84 3.36 14.71 -26.07
N GLU A 85 3.71 13.43 -26.15
CA GLU A 85 4.00 12.74 -27.42
C GLU A 85 2.73 12.40 -28.22
N GLN A 86 1.56 12.69 -27.66
CA GLN A 86 0.24 12.43 -28.24
C GLN A 86 0.05 10.95 -28.64
N PRO A 87 0.25 10.00 -27.71
CA PRO A 87 0.09 8.59 -27.99
C PRO A 87 -1.36 8.30 -28.39
N GLU A 88 -1.54 7.39 -29.34
CA GLU A 88 -2.85 7.01 -29.87
C GLU A 88 -3.06 5.51 -29.93
N LEU A 89 -4.30 5.09 -29.67
CA LEU A 89 -4.78 3.74 -29.94
C LEU A 89 -6.08 3.86 -30.74
N ASP A 90 -6.12 3.25 -31.93
CA ASP A 90 -7.27 3.31 -32.85
C ASP A 90 -7.77 4.74 -33.17
N GLY A 91 -6.84 5.72 -33.18
CA GLY A 91 -7.11 7.13 -33.47
C GLY A 91 -7.67 7.95 -32.29
N GLN A 92 -7.75 7.35 -31.10
CA GLN A 92 -8.12 7.99 -29.84
C GLN A 92 -6.86 8.40 -29.07
N CYS A 93 -6.81 9.61 -28.53
CA CYS A 93 -5.74 10.01 -27.62
C CYS A 93 -5.83 9.18 -26.34
N ILE A 94 -4.71 8.61 -25.92
CA ILE A 94 -4.61 7.79 -24.71
C ILE A 94 -3.65 8.43 -23.70
N GLY A 95 -3.77 8.03 -22.45
CA GLY A 95 -2.91 8.49 -21.37
C GLY A 95 -3.00 7.55 -20.17
N VAL A 96 -2.32 7.92 -19.10
CA VAL A 96 -2.34 7.22 -17.83
C VAL A 96 -2.64 8.21 -16.73
N GLU A 97 -3.50 7.82 -15.79
CA GLU A 97 -3.72 8.52 -14.54
C GLU A 97 -3.02 7.73 -13.43
N VAL A 98 -2.01 8.33 -12.82
CA VAL A 98 -1.28 7.73 -11.69
C VAL A 98 -1.97 8.15 -10.39
N THR A 99 -2.39 7.17 -9.60
CA THR A 99 -2.94 7.34 -8.25
C THR A 99 -1.95 6.78 -7.26
N GLU A 100 -1.54 7.60 -6.30
CA GLU A 100 -0.68 7.16 -5.20
C GLU A 100 -1.47 6.25 -4.26
N VAL A 101 -0.99 5.01 -4.08
CA VAL A 101 -1.58 3.99 -3.21
C VAL A 101 -0.45 3.14 -2.66
N SER A 102 -0.40 2.92 -1.34
CA SER A 102 0.60 2.05 -0.72
C SER A 102 0.60 0.66 -1.36
N ALA A 103 1.77 0.02 -1.48
CA ALA A 103 1.84 -1.30 -2.10
C ALA A 103 1.07 -2.35 -1.29
N ALA A 104 1.04 -2.21 0.04
CA ALA A 104 0.21 -3.02 0.94
C ALA A 104 -1.29 -2.88 0.63
N ASP A 105 -1.82 -1.66 0.58
CA ASP A 105 -3.22 -1.40 0.26
C ASP A 105 -3.61 -1.88 -1.14
N ALA A 106 -2.76 -1.59 -2.13
CA ALA A 106 -2.97 -2.02 -3.49
C ALA A 106 -2.98 -3.55 -3.59
N SER A 107 -2.06 -4.24 -2.89
CA SER A 107 -2.01 -5.71 -2.88
C SER A 107 -3.27 -6.34 -2.27
N SER A 108 -3.75 -5.77 -1.16
CA SER A 108 -5.00 -6.18 -0.51
C SER A 108 -6.18 -5.93 -1.43
N GLY A 109 -6.32 -4.71 -1.96
CA GLY A 109 -7.43 -4.33 -2.84
C GLY A 109 -7.49 -5.12 -4.14
N ILE A 110 -6.34 -5.49 -4.70
CA ILE A 110 -6.25 -6.38 -5.88
C ILE A 110 -6.74 -7.79 -5.53
N SER A 111 -6.43 -8.28 -4.33
CA SER A 111 -6.66 -9.67 -3.92
C SER A 111 -8.06 -9.93 -3.35
N SER A 112 -8.58 -9.03 -2.52
CA SER A 112 -9.82 -9.23 -1.74
C SER A 112 -10.98 -8.32 -2.18
N GLY A 113 -10.70 -7.22 -2.89
CA GLY A 113 -11.70 -6.29 -3.39
C GLY A 113 -11.24 -4.84 -3.35
N TRP A 114 -11.49 -4.08 -4.43
CA TRP A 114 -11.00 -2.71 -4.56
C TRP A 114 -12.02 -1.68 -4.04
N ASP A 115 -11.65 -0.91 -3.03
CA ASP A 115 -12.43 0.21 -2.53
C ASP A 115 -12.15 1.47 -3.35
N THR A 116 -13.09 1.84 -4.22
CA THR A 116 -12.91 3.02 -5.08
C THR A 116 -13.04 4.36 -4.36
N MET A 117 -13.68 4.38 -3.18
CA MET A 117 -13.83 5.61 -2.40
C MET A 117 -12.52 5.95 -1.69
N ARG A 118 -11.85 4.93 -1.15
CA ARG A 118 -10.58 5.06 -0.44
C ARG A 118 -9.36 5.10 -1.36
N LEU A 119 -9.29 4.16 -2.31
CA LEU A 119 -8.09 3.91 -3.12
C LEU A 119 -8.15 4.53 -4.53
N GLY A 120 -9.24 5.22 -4.85
CA GLY A 120 -9.47 5.78 -6.18
C GLY A 120 -9.83 4.72 -7.24
N PRO A 121 -9.69 5.04 -8.54
CA PRO A 121 -10.09 4.15 -9.62
C PRO A 121 -9.36 2.80 -9.56
N ARG A 122 -10.07 1.71 -9.87
CA ARG A 122 -9.47 0.37 -9.89
C ARG A 122 -8.36 0.29 -10.95
N PRO A 123 -7.13 -0.12 -10.59
CA PRO A 123 -5.98 -0.02 -11.47
C PRO A 123 -6.02 -1.01 -12.63
N ILE A 124 -5.49 -0.57 -13.76
CA ILE A 124 -5.20 -1.37 -14.96
C ILE A 124 -3.74 -1.85 -14.94
N ALA A 125 -2.84 -1.03 -14.40
CA ALA A 125 -1.47 -1.38 -14.08
C ALA A 125 -1.13 -0.92 -12.66
N TRP A 126 -0.08 -1.52 -12.11
CA TRP A 126 0.35 -1.31 -10.74
C TRP A 126 1.86 -1.15 -10.70
N ALA A 127 2.34 -0.20 -9.90
CA ALA A 127 3.74 0.05 -9.67
C ALA A 127 4.08 0.04 -8.16
N PRO A 128 4.32 -1.13 -7.56
CA PRO A 128 4.80 -1.19 -6.19
C PRO A 128 6.28 -0.80 -6.11
N ASP A 129 6.67 -0.34 -4.93
CA ASP A 129 8.03 -0.07 -4.46
C ASP A 129 8.84 -1.35 -4.17
N ALA A 130 8.21 -2.54 -4.16
CA ALA A 130 8.91 -3.82 -4.18
C ALA A 130 8.21 -4.89 -5.01
N GLN A 131 8.97 -5.60 -5.83
CA GLN A 131 8.56 -6.79 -6.59
C GLN A 131 8.02 -7.90 -5.67
N ALA A 132 8.40 -7.91 -4.39
CA ALA A 132 7.83 -8.79 -3.37
C ALA A 132 6.30 -8.69 -3.29
N TRP A 133 5.72 -7.50 -3.43
CA TRP A 133 4.26 -7.31 -3.41
C TRP A 133 3.57 -7.95 -4.61
N VAL A 134 4.16 -7.85 -5.81
CA VAL A 134 3.68 -8.53 -7.02
C VAL A 134 3.74 -10.04 -6.83
N SER A 135 4.84 -10.55 -6.28
CA SER A 135 5.02 -11.96 -5.94
C SER A 135 3.98 -12.43 -4.92
N LEU A 136 3.67 -11.62 -3.89
CA LEU A 136 2.64 -11.91 -2.89
C LEU A 136 1.25 -12.02 -3.52
N VAL A 137 0.83 -11.03 -4.31
CA VAL A 137 -0.45 -11.09 -5.04
C VAL A 137 -0.50 -12.32 -5.93
N SER A 138 0.59 -12.62 -6.65
CA SER A 138 0.66 -13.77 -7.55
C SER A 138 0.70 -15.13 -6.82
N SER A 139 0.96 -15.14 -5.51
CA SER A 139 0.97 -16.36 -4.69
C SER A 139 -0.42 -16.89 -4.36
N GLY A 140 -1.45 -16.03 -4.46
CA GLY A 140 -2.85 -16.39 -4.24
C GLY A 140 -3.44 -17.19 -5.40
N GLU A 141 -4.21 -18.23 -5.11
CA GLU A 141 -4.81 -19.09 -6.15
C GLU A 141 -5.74 -18.30 -7.08
N ALA A 142 -6.52 -17.37 -6.54
CA ALA A 142 -7.46 -16.55 -7.30
C ALA A 142 -6.78 -15.46 -8.15
N THR A 143 -5.56 -15.07 -7.79
CA THR A 143 -4.85 -13.89 -8.29
C THR A 143 -3.60 -14.24 -9.10
N ALA A 144 -3.16 -15.50 -9.11
CA ALA A 144 -1.98 -16.00 -9.82
C ALA A 144 -1.94 -15.67 -11.32
N GLY A 145 -3.11 -15.44 -11.93
CA GLY A 145 -3.24 -15.08 -13.35
C GLY A 145 -3.47 -13.60 -13.64
N TYR A 146 -3.47 -12.72 -12.63
CA TYR A 146 -3.83 -11.30 -12.83
C TYR A 146 -2.75 -10.51 -13.56
N VAL A 147 -1.48 -10.76 -13.22
CA VAL A 147 -0.33 -10.11 -13.87
C VAL A 147 -0.09 -10.77 -15.22
N SER A 148 -0.20 -9.99 -16.31
CA SER A 148 -0.07 -10.50 -17.68
C SER A 148 1.22 -10.08 -18.39
N SER A 149 1.99 -9.18 -17.79
CA SER A 149 3.26 -8.68 -18.35
C SER A 149 4.45 -9.19 -17.55
N GLU A 150 5.63 -9.21 -18.19
CA GLU A 150 6.89 -9.28 -17.46
C GLU A 150 7.04 -7.97 -16.65
N PRO A 151 7.40 -8.02 -15.36
CA PRO A 151 7.64 -6.81 -14.58
C PRO A 151 8.79 -5.99 -15.16
N LEU A 152 8.60 -4.67 -15.20
CA LEU A 152 9.65 -3.71 -15.52
C LEU A 152 10.27 -3.21 -14.21
N ALA A 153 11.58 -3.38 -14.01
CA ALA A 153 12.27 -2.77 -12.88
C ALA A 153 12.41 -1.25 -13.10
N LEU A 154 12.03 -0.46 -12.10
CA LEU A 154 12.08 1.00 -12.10
C LEU A 154 13.30 1.54 -11.33
N GLY A 155 13.74 0.79 -10.33
CA GLY A 155 14.83 1.14 -9.42
C GLY A 155 14.83 0.16 -8.23
N GLU A 156 15.82 0.25 -7.36
CA GLU A 156 15.86 -0.55 -6.13
C GLU A 156 16.35 0.26 -4.94
N ALA A 157 15.86 -0.12 -3.75
CA ALA A 157 16.40 0.30 -2.46
C ALA A 157 16.90 -0.94 -1.70
N GLU A 158 18.04 -0.81 -1.02
CA GLU A 158 18.61 -1.92 -0.25
C GLU A 158 17.90 -2.06 1.10
N SER A 159 17.62 -3.30 1.52
CA SER A 159 17.17 -3.56 2.88
C SER A 159 18.37 -3.61 3.83
N VAL A 160 18.35 -2.76 4.85
CA VAL A 160 19.46 -2.53 5.77
C VAL A 160 19.03 -2.65 7.21
N LEU A 161 19.99 -2.93 8.08
CA LEU A 161 19.88 -2.68 9.50
C LEU A 161 20.32 -1.24 9.76
N ALA A 162 19.42 -0.41 10.24
CA ALA A 162 19.73 0.93 10.73
C ALA A 162 20.17 0.81 12.19
N VAL A 163 21.44 1.11 12.45
CA VAL A 163 22.09 0.91 13.75
C VAL A 163 22.79 2.17 14.16
N ALA A 164 22.73 2.56 15.43
CA ALA A 164 23.54 3.65 15.95
C ALA A 164 25.03 3.41 15.66
N GLU A 165 25.76 4.42 15.17
CA GLU A 165 27.16 4.29 14.76
C GLU A 165 28.05 3.74 15.89
N SER A 166 27.80 4.15 17.13
CA SER A 166 28.54 3.64 18.30
C SER A 166 28.32 2.15 18.53
N THR A 167 27.06 1.69 18.47
CA THR A 167 26.67 0.28 18.62
C THR A 167 27.23 -0.58 17.50
N ALA A 168 27.10 -0.13 16.24
CA ALA A 168 27.64 -0.85 15.10
C ALA A 168 29.17 -0.97 15.15
N THR A 169 29.86 0.03 15.70
CA THR A 169 31.31 -0.01 15.95
C THR A 169 31.67 -0.99 17.07
N GLU A 170 30.92 -0.97 18.18
CA GLU A 170 31.14 -1.88 19.33
C GLU A 170 30.97 -3.35 18.92
N LEU A 171 29.94 -3.64 18.13
CA LEU A 171 29.66 -4.98 17.59
C LEU A 171 30.62 -5.39 16.46
N GLY A 172 31.43 -4.45 15.93
CA GLY A 172 32.35 -4.70 14.82
C GLY A 172 31.67 -4.85 13.46
N TRP A 173 30.41 -4.40 13.35
CA TRP A 173 29.63 -4.42 12.10
C TRP A 173 30.09 -3.32 11.13
N LEU A 174 30.70 -2.25 11.66
CA LEU A 174 31.38 -1.23 10.85
C LEU A 174 32.86 -1.54 10.68
N GLY A 175 33.33 -1.56 9.42
CA GLY A 175 34.74 -1.80 9.07
C GLY A 175 35.24 -3.23 9.27
N GLY A 176 34.38 -4.14 9.74
CA GLY A 176 34.59 -5.57 9.85
C GLY A 176 33.85 -6.38 8.78
N GLU A 177 33.61 -7.67 9.06
CA GLU A 177 32.72 -8.50 8.24
C GLU A 177 31.27 -8.25 8.70
N PRO A 178 30.34 -7.92 7.78
CA PRO A 178 28.96 -7.63 8.16
C PRO A 178 28.28 -8.87 8.77
N PRO A 179 27.40 -8.67 9.77
CA PRO A 179 26.73 -9.79 10.44
C PRO A 179 25.84 -10.54 9.46
N SER A 180 25.68 -11.85 9.64
CA SER A 180 24.58 -12.58 8.99
C SER A 180 23.27 -12.33 9.74
N TRP A 181 22.12 -12.64 9.14
CA TRP A 181 20.84 -12.60 9.85
C TRP A 181 20.80 -13.52 11.08
N GLU A 182 21.50 -14.66 11.03
CA GLU A 182 21.64 -15.55 12.19
C GLU A 182 22.40 -14.85 13.34
N ASP A 183 23.45 -14.09 13.02
CA ASP A 183 24.21 -13.31 14.02
C ASP A 183 23.37 -12.20 14.63
N VAL A 184 22.53 -11.52 13.83
CA VAL A 184 21.63 -10.45 14.29
C VAL A 184 20.59 -11.00 15.25
N VAL A 185 19.91 -12.09 14.87
CA VAL A 185 18.91 -12.75 15.72
C VAL A 185 19.54 -13.31 17.00
N ALA A 186 20.76 -13.88 16.91
CA ALA A 186 21.49 -14.35 18.08
C ALA A 186 21.89 -13.19 19.03
N ALA A 187 22.30 -12.04 18.48
CA ALA A 187 22.60 -10.84 19.27
C ALA A 187 21.34 -10.31 19.97
N ALA A 188 20.19 -10.34 19.31
CA ALA A 188 18.90 -9.97 19.90
C ALA A 188 18.51 -10.93 21.03
N ALA A 189 18.59 -12.25 20.80
CA ALA A 189 18.30 -13.27 21.81
C ALA A 189 19.25 -13.19 23.03
N ALA A 190 20.47 -12.70 22.85
CA ALA A 190 21.42 -12.45 23.92
C ALA A 190 21.19 -11.12 24.66
N GLY A 191 20.26 -10.27 24.19
CA GLY A 191 20.00 -8.93 24.71
C GLY A 191 21.13 -7.93 24.43
N SER A 192 21.98 -8.20 23.42
CA SER A 192 23.05 -7.28 23.00
C SER A 192 22.54 -6.19 22.07
N VAL A 193 21.42 -6.45 21.38
CA VAL A 193 20.65 -5.50 20.59
C VAL A 193 19.16 -5.75 20.82
N SER A 194 18.31 -4.75 20.55
CA SER A 194 16.86 -4.90 20.50
C SER A 194 16.41 -4.79 19.04
N LEU A 195 15.89 -5.86 18.45
CA LEU A 195 15.51 -5.85 17.04
C LEU A 195 14.15 -5.16 16.88
N ALA A 196 14.05 -4.23 15.94
CA ALA A 196 12.84 -3.49 15.66
C ALA A 196 12.49 -3.60 14.17
N ALA A 197 11.27 -4.05 13.85
CA ALA A 197 10.87 -4.25 12.46
C ALA A 197 9.48 -3.67 12.17
N ALA A 198 9.33 -3.16 10.95
CA ALA A 198 8.05 -2.73 10.46
C ALA A 198 7.21 -3.96 10.10
N ASN A 199 5.89 -3.82 10.16
CA ASN A 199 4.99 -4.94 9.92
C ASN A 199 5.02 -5.36 8.44
N PRO A 200 5.40 -6.61 8.12
CA PRO A 200 5.54 -7.08 6.75
C PRO A 200 4.22 -7.19 5.97
N ARG A 201 3.06 -6.98 6.62
CA ARG A 201 1.76 -6.92 5.96
C ARG A 201 1.37 -5.51 5.51
N SER A 202 1.92 -4.48 6.14
CA SER A 202 1.55 -3.08 5.89
C SER A 202 2.69 -2.28 5.27
N SER A 203 3.93 -2.79 5.27
CA SER A 203 5.06 -2.00 4.79
C SER A 203 6.11 -2.79 4.00
N THR A 204 6.81 -2.07 3.12
CA THR A 204 7.77 -2.64 2.17
C THR A 204 9.07 -3.05 2.84
N GLU A 205 9.63 -2.19 3.69
CA GLU A 205 10.81 -2.50 4.49
C GLU A 205 10.57 -3.69 5.42
N GLY A 206 9.37 -3.79 6.02
CA GLY A 206 8.98 -4.94 6.82
C GLY A 206 8.93 -6.22 5.99
N LEU A 207 8.28 -6.18 4.82
CA LEU A 207 8.15 -7.34 3.94
C LEU A 207 9.51 -7.83 3.45
N VAL A 208 10.36 -6.91 2.99
CA VAL A 208 11.70 -7.26 2.48
C VAL A 208 12.61 -7.73 3.61
N ALA A 209 12.54 -7.15 4.81
CA ALA A 209 13.27 -7.63 5.98
C ALA A 209 12.85 -9.05 6.36
N LEU A 210 11.54 -9.36 6.37
CA LEU A 210 11.03 -10.71 6.61
C LEU A 210 11.60 -11.72 5.59
N LEU A 211 11.63 -11.37 4.30
CA LEU A 211 12.16 -12.26 3.25
C LEU A 211 13.66 -12.53 3.43
N ASN A 212 14.41 -11.51 3.83
CA ASN A 212 15.83 -11.63 4.13
C ASN A 212 16.09 -12.48 5.38
N ALA A 213 15.39 -12.19 6.47
CA ALA A 213 15.57 -12.86 7.76
C ALA A 213 15.07 -14.31 7.76
N SER A 214 14.05 -14.63 6.96
CA SER A 214 13.50 -15.99 6.81
C SER A 214 14.15 -16.81 5.70
N SER A 215 15.24 -16.32 5.10
CA SER A 215 15.93 -16.99 3.99
C SER A 215 16.61 -18.30 4.43
N ASP A 216 16.67 -19.29 3.54
CA ASP A 216 17.46 -20.51 3.72
C ASP A 216 18.95 -20.35 3.29
N GLY A 217 19.35 -19.14 2.89
CA GLY A 217 20.70 -18.81 2.40
C GLY A 217 20.97 -19.21 0.95
N ALA A 218 20.03 -19.90 0.29
CA ALA A 218 20.06 -20.24 -1.13
C ALA A 218 18.98 -19.48 -1.93
N GLY A 219 18.35 -18.47 -1.33
CA GLY A 219 17.25 -17.69 -1.91
C GLY A 219 15.87 -18.34 -1.74
N GLY A 220 15.77 -19.41 -0.94
CA GLY A 220 14.52 -20.04 -0.53
C GLY A 220 14.06 -19.61 0.87
N PHE A 221 13.05 -20.30 1.38
CA PHE A 221 12.42 -20.00 2.68
C PHE A 221 12.80 -21.05 3.74
N SER A 222 13.05 -20.59 4.97
CA SER A 222 13.35 -21.41 6.15
C SER A 222 12.39 -21.09 7.30
N GLN A 223 11.55 -22.05 7.67
CA GLN A 223 10.62 -21.90 8.81
C GLN A 223 11.36 -21.59 10.12
N GLY A 224 12.47 -22.28 10.39
CA GLY A 224 13.23 -22.06 11.62
C GLY A 224 13.87 -20.66 11.69
N ALA A 225 14.23 -20.07 10.54
CA ALA A 225 14.73 -18.70 10.49
C ALA A 225 13.59 -17.70 10.69
N ALA A 226 12.42 -17.96 10.09
CA ALA A 226 11.21 -17.16 10.31
C ALA A 226 10.78 -17.15 11.79
N ASP A 227 10.74 -18.33 12.44
CA ASP A 227 10.38 -18.45 13.85
C ASP A 227 11.38 -17.71 14.76
N ALA A 228 12.67 -17.78 14.45
CA ALA A 228 13.71 -17.10 15.21
C ALA A 228 13.68 -15.58 15.02
N TYR A 229 13.38 -15.11 13.81
CA TYR A 229 13.17 -13.69 13.53
C TYR A 229 11.93 -13.15 14.25
N ALA A 230 10.79 -13.84 14.18
CA ALA A 230 9.58 -13.47 14.90
C ALA A 230 9.82 -13.36 16.41
N ALA A 231 10.48 -14.36 17.02
CA ALA A 231 10.83 -14.31 18.44
C ALA A 231 11.78 -13.13 18.80
N ALA A 232 12.66 -12.72 17.87
CA ALA A 232 13.52 -11.56 18.08
C ALA A 232 12.76 -10.23 18.01
N ILE A 233 11.74 -10.14 17.14
CA ILE A 233 10.84 -8.97 17.08
C ILE A 233 9.92 -8.92 18.30
N GLU A 234 9.35 -10.04 18.72
CA GLU A 234 8.52 -10.14 19.94
C GLU A 234 9.30 -9.70 21.19
N ALA A 235 10.60 -10.04 21.27
CA ALA A 235 11.48 -9.61 22.35
C ALA A 235 11.93 -8.14 22.22
N GLY A 236 11.80 -7.56 21.04
CA GLY A 236 12.20 -6.18 20.71
C GLY A 236 10.98 -5.29 20.54
N SER A 237 10.75 -4.80 19.31
CA SER A 237 9.59 -3.95 19.00
C SER A 237 9.15 -4.08 17.54
N SER A 238 7.90 -3.70 17.27
CA SER A 238 7.41 -3.55 15.90
C SER A 238 6.55 -2.32 15.74
N ALA A 239 6.44 -1.81 14.50
CA ALA A 239 5.53 -0.72 14.16
C ALA A 239 4.83 -0.98 12.81
N ALA A 240 3.84 -0.15 12.47
CA ALA A 240 3.07 -0.30 11.23
C ALA A 240 3.95 -0.16 9.97
N ASP A 241 4.91 0.75 10.00
CA ASP A 241 5.84 1.07 8.92
C ASP A 241 7.17 1.65 9.46
N GLY A 242 8.10 1.94 8.55
CA GLY A 242 9.42 2.50 8.83
C GLY A 242 9.37 3.92 9.39
N ASP A 243 8.33 4.71 9.10
CA ASP A 243 8.15 6.05 9.65
C ASP A 243 7.81 5.97 11.13
N ALA A 244 6.87 5.09 11.48
CA ALA A 244 6.50 4.81 12.86
C ALA A 244 7.67 4.22 13.66
N LEU A 245 8.46 3.31 13.07
CA LEU A 245 9.69 2.80 13.70
C LEU A 245 10.68 3.93 14.02
N ARG A 246 10.97 4.80 13.04
CA ARG A 246 11.92 5.90 13.21
C ARG A 246 11.45 6.92 14.22
N ALA A 247 10.14 7.22 14.24
CA ALA A 247 9.54 8.09 15.25
C ALA A 247 9.71 7.51 16.67
N ALA A 248 9.41 6.21 16.84
CA ALA A 248 9.60 5.52 18.11
C ALA A 248 11.08 5.51 18.56
N TYR A 249 12.02 5.26 17.64
CA TYR A 249 13.45 5.34 17.93
C TYR A 249 13.89 6.75 18.34
N ALA A 250 13.42 7.79 17.64
CA ALA A 250 13.75 9.18 17.97
C ALA A 250 13.25 9.59 19.36
N GLU A 251 12.08 9.07 19.78
CA GLU A 251 11.52 9.31 21.11
C GLU A 251 12.27 8.54 22.20
N ALA A 252 12.55 7.25 21.98
CA ALA A 252 13.21 6.39 22.95
C ALA A 252 14.70 6.71 23.14
N GLY A 253 15.40 7.01 22.03
CA GLY A 253 16.84 7.26 22.03
C GLY A 253 17.69 6.05 22.46
N ASP A 254 17.18 4.83 22.26
CA ASP A 254 17.87 3.59 22.64
C ASP A 254 18.87 3.16 21.55
N ALA A 255 20.14 3.46 21.77
CA ALA A 255 21.21 3.10 20.85
C ALA A 255 21.39 1.57 20.65
N SER A 256 20.80 0.72 21.51
CA SER A 256 20.81 -0.74 21.33
C SER A 256 19.76 -1.23 20.34
N GLN A 257 18.80 -0.39 19.96
CA GLN A 257 17.77 -0.72 18.99
C GLN A 257 18.37 -0.80 17.58
N VAL A 258 18.07 -1.90 16.89
CA VAL A 258 18.47 -2.17 15.51
C VAL A 258 17.19 -2.22 14.68
N MET A 259 16.97 -1.22 13.83
CA MET A 259 15.77 -1.15 12.99
C MET A 259 16.00 -1.80 11.64
N THR A 260 15.02 -2.50 11.10
CA THR A 260 15.05 -2.95 9.69
C THR A 260 14.39 -1.90 8.81
N LEU A 261 15.17 -1.22 7.97
CA LEU A 261 14.73 -0.12 7.10
C LEU A 261 15.24 -0.33 5.67
N LEU A 262 14.82 0.54 4.76
CA LEU A 262 15.51 0.76 3.48
C LEU A 262 16.64 1.77 3.67
N ASP A 263 17.66 1.69 2.82
CA ASP A 263 18.84 2.56 2.86
C ASP A 263 18.50 4.05 2.84
N TYR A 264 17.64 4.51 1.93
CA TYR A 264 17.22 5.91 1.87
C TYR A 264 16.48 6.37 3.14
N GLN A 265 15.73 5.49 3.82
CA GLN A 265 15.02 5.84 5.07
C GLN A 265 16.00 6.13 6.22
N VAL A 266 17.21 5.54 6.19
CA VAL A 266 18.30 5.86 7.12
C VAL A 266 18.88 7.24 6.81
N GLU A 267 19.05 7.57 5.53
CA GLU A 267 19.50 8.88 5.09
C GLU A 267 18.49 9.97 5.51
N ASP A 268 17.20 9.78 5.23
CA ASP A 268 16.12 10.67 5.64
C ASP A 268 16.08 10.91 7.15
N PHE A 269 16.27 9.84 7.94
CA PHE A 269 16.36 9.96 9.39
C PHE A 269 17.50 10.88 9.80
N ASN A 270 18.70 10.64 9.27
CA ASN A 270 19.89 11.40 9.64
C ASN A 270 19.83 12.86 9.17
N GLU A 271 19.18 13.16 8.04
CA GLU A 271 18.97 14.52 7.57
C GLU A 271 17.93 15.29 8.41
N GLY A 272 16.90 14.60 8.89
CA GLY A 272 15.81 15.17 9.68
C GLY A 272 16.02 15.19 11.19
N SER A 273 17.01 14.46 11.72
CA SER A 273 17.19 14.22 13.15
C SER A 273 18.36 15.01 13.75
N ASP A 274 18.18 15.48 14.99
CA ASP A 274 19.25 16.04 15.83
C ASP A 274 19.95 14.95 16.69
N ALA A 275 19.82 13.67 16.32
CA ALA A 275 20.42 12.55 17.03
C ALA A 275 21.94 12.72 17.18
N VAL A 276 22.43 12.57 18.41
CA VAL A 276 23.86 12.71 18.73
C VAL A 276 24.69 11.56 18.15
N ASP A 277 24.08 10.38 18.05
CA ASP A 277 24.67 9.18 17.46
C ASP A 277 23.88 8.86 16.18
N PRO A 278 24.45 9.13 14.99
CA PRO A 278 23.75 8.93 13.73
C PRO A 278 23.50 7.44 13.48
N LEU A 279 22.47 7.14 12.70
CA LEU A 279 22.25 5.78 12.22
C LEU A 279 23.15 5.49 11.02
N VAL A 280 23.70 4.29 10.98
CA VAL A 280 24.44 3.77 9.82
C VAL A 280 23.66 2.62 9.18
N PRO A 281 23.62 2.52 7.85
CA PRO A 281 23.07 1.37 7.17
C PRO A 281 24.09 0.21 7.22
N VAL A 282 23.69 -0.94 7.76
CA VAL A 282 24.45 -2.19 7.75
C VAL A 282 23.69 -3.23 6.95
N VAL A 283 24.21 -3.62 5.79
CA VAL A 283 23.65 -4.71 4.98
C VAL A 283 24.12 -6.04 5.55
N PRO A 284 23.21 -6.93 6.01
CA PRO A 284 23.60 -8.25 6.48
C PRO A 284 24.29 -9.08 5.38
N SER A 285 25.24 -9.94 5.76
CA SER A 285 25.83 -10.88 4.82
C SER A 285 24.86 -12.00 4.43
N GLY A 286 24.95 -12.47 3.19
CA GLY A 286 24.12 -13.55 2.67
C GLY A 286 23.41 -13.18 1.37
N ALA A 287 22.39 -13.96 1.02
CA ALA A 287 21.49 -13.59 -0.07
C ALA A 287 20.62 -12.41 0.40
N ALA A 288 20.74 -11.28 -0.27
CA ALA A 288 19.94 -10.08 -0.01
C ALA A 288 18.81 -9.97 -1.04
N VAL A 289 17.59 -9.79 -0.54
CA VAL A 289 16.43 -9.33 -1.30
C VAL A 289 16.37 -7.82 -1.16
N SER A 290 16.37 -7.10 -2.27
CA SER A 290 16.18 -5.65 -2.32
C SER A 290 14.72 -5.29 -2.55
N ALA A 291 14.32 -4.07 -2.18
CA ALA A 291 13.05 -3.49 -2.57
C ALA A 291 13.14 -3.01 -4.03
N VAL A 292 12.96 -3.93 -4.98
CA VAL A 292 12.98 -3.62 -6.42
C VAL A 292 11.64 -3.04 -6.82
N ALA A 293 11.56 -1.73 -6.97
CA ALA A 293 10.37 -1.08 -7.50
C ALA A 293 10.09 -1.56 -8.92
N SER A 294 8.83 -1.89 -9.20
CA SER A 294 8.45 -2.53 -10.47
C SER A 294 7.20 -1.92 -11.07
N TYR A 295 6.99 -2.09 -12.37
CA TYR A 295 5.74 -1.77 -13.07
C TYR A 295 5.18 -3.04 -13.73
N VAL A 296 3.90 -3.33 -13.46
CA VAL A 296 3.19 -4.51 -13.98
C VAL A 296 1.81 -4.17 -14.52
N VAL A 297 1.36 -4.91 -15.54
CA VAL A 297 0.02 -4.78 -16.12
C VAL A 297 -0.89 -5.91 -15.61
N LEU A 298 -2.07 -5.55 -15.11
CA LEU A 298 -3.06 -6.48 -14.54
C LEU A 298 -4.00 -7.06 -15.61
N GLY A 299 -3.50 -7.29 -16.83
CA GLY A 299 -4.32 -7.64 -18.00
C GLY A 299 -4.98 -9.02 -17.96
N GLY A 300 -4.58 -9.89 -17.02
CA GLY A 300 -5.25 -11.17 -16.78
C GLY A 300 -6.39 -11.06 -15.77
N ALA A 301 -6.56 -9.90 -15.13
CA ALA A 301 -7.60 -9.66 -14.16
C ALA A 301 -8.95 -9.39 -14.85
N GLY A 302 -10.04 -9.94 -14.30
CA GLY A 302 -11.34 -9.95 -14.97
C GLY A 302 -11.99 -8.57 -15.22
N TRP A 303 -11.48 -7.51 -14.59
CA TRP A 303 -11.94 -6.14 -14.79
C TRP A 303 -11.17 -5.37 -15.86
N VAL A 304 -10.01 -5.87 -16.30
CA VAL A 304 -9.14 -5.20 -17.27
C VAL A 304 -9.53 -5.60 -18.68
N SER A 305 -9.89 -4.63 -19.53
CA SER A 305 -10.14 -4.89 -20.93
C SER A 305 -8.83 -5.03 -21.72
N ALA A 306 -8.87 -5.73 -22.86
CA ALA A 306 -7.69 -5.88 -23.71
C ALA A 306 -7.16 -4.54 -24.26
N SER A 307 -8.05 -3.56 -24.48
CA SER A 307 -7.65 -2.21 -24.88
C SER A 307 -6.97 -1.46 -23.74
N ASP A 308 -7.49 -1.56 -22.51
CA ASP A 308 -6.89 -0.89 -21.36
C ASP A 308 -5.51 -1.48 -21.03
N ALA A 309 -5.40 -2.81 -21.05
CA ALA A 309 -4.11 -3.50 -20.89
C ALA A 309 -3.11 -3.04 -21.96
N ARG A 310 -3.54 -2.90 -23.23
CA ARG A 310 -2.66 -2.41 -24.31
C ARG A 310 -2.16 -0.99 -24.04
N ILE A 311 -3.01 -0.09 -23.52
CA ILE A 311 -2.60 1.29 -23.17
C ILE A 311 -1.55 1.25 -22.07
N ALA A 312 -1.78 0.46 -21.01
CA ALA A 312 -0.83 0.29 -19.92
C ALA A 312 0.49 -0.35 -20.37
N GLU A 313 0.47 -1.30 -21.32
CA GLU A 313 1.67 -1.88 -21.93
C GLU A 313 2.47 -0.85 -22.76
N MET A 314 1.77 0.02 -23.49
CA MET A 314 2.41 1.09 -24.26
C MET A 314 3.11 2.09 -23.34
N PHE A 315 2.45 2.48 -22.23
CA PHE A 315 3.07 3.32 -21.22
C PHE A 315 4.26 2.62 -20.55
N GLY A 316 4.13 1.34 -20.18
CA GLY A 316 5.24 0.57 -19.62
C GLY A 316 6.45 0.49 -20.56
N SER A 317 6.23 0.38 -21.88
CA SER A 317 7.32 0.43 -22.87
C SER A 317 8.00 1.79 -22.91
N TYR A 318 7.24 2.89 -22.78
CA TYR A 318 7.79 4.24 -22.70
C TYR A 318 8.65 4.42 -21.43
N VAL A 319 8.15 3.96 -20.28
CA VAL A 319 8.89 4.00 -19.01
C VAL A 319 10.16 3.14 -19.11
N ALA A 320 10.11 1.98 -19.75
CA ALA A 320 11.29 1.14 -19.96
C ALA A 320 12.40 1.86 -20.75
N ASP A 321 12.03 2.60 -21.80
CA ASP A 321 12.98 3.42 -22.56
C ASP A 321 13.54 4.58 -21.71
N ALA A 322 12.71 5.17 -20.85
CA ALA A 322 13.14 6.21 -19.92
C ALA A 322 14.13 5.69 -18.87
N VAL A 323 13.88 4.51 -18.28
CA VAL A 323 14.80 3.83 -17.36
C VAL A 323 16.11 3.50 -18.07
N ALA A 324 16.06 2.88 -19.26
CA ALA A 324 17.25 2.49 -20.02
C ALA A 324 18.12 3.69 -20.46
N SER A 325 17.53 4.87 -20.60
CA SER A 325 18.24 6.11 -20.95
C SER A 325 18.66 6.95 -19.74
N GLY A 326 18.29 6.56 -18.52
CA GLY A 326 18.50 7.34 -17.29
C GLY A 326 17.65 8.61 -17.21
N ALA A 327 16.57 8.69 -18.01
CA ALA A 327 15.59 9.77 -17.98
C ALA A 327 14.49 9.54 -16.94
N PHE A 328 14.31 8.30 -16.49
CA PHE A 328 13.56 7.97 -15.29
C PHE A 328 14.52 8.01 -14.10
N ALA A 329 14.23 8.90 -13.14
CA ALA A 329 15.01 9.05 -11.92
C ALA A 329 14.06 9.35 -10.77
N ASP A 330 14.22 8.59 -9.70
CA ASP A 330 13.64 8.85 -8.40
C ASP A 330 14.81 9.05 -7.41
N PRO A 331 14.81 10.07 -6.54
CA PRO A 331 15.91 10.33 -5.63
C PRO A 331 16.18 9.16 -4.67
N ASP A 332 15.16 8.37 -4.35
CA ASP A 332 15.22 7.35 -3.30
C ASP A 332 15.58 5.96 -3.85
N LEU A 333 15.65 5.82 -5.18
CA LEU A 333 15.89 4.54 -5.85
C LEU A 333 17.19 4.53 -6.65
N ALA A 334 18.02 3.53 -6.38
CA ALA A 334 19.21 3.25 -7.16
C ALA A 334 18.84 2.56 -8.50
N PRO A 335 19.61 2.80 -9.59
CA PRO A 335 19.44 2.06 -10.83
C PRO A 335 19.77 0.57 -10.66
N VAL A 336 18.93 -0.31 -11.22
CA VAL A 336 19.14 -1.75 -11.18
C VAL A 336 20.11 -2.20 -12.28
N GLU A 337 21.24 -2.82 -11.90
CA GLU A 337 22.27 -3.27 -12.86
C GLU A 337 21.82 -4.47 -13.72
N ASP A 338 21.19 -5.47 -13.09
CA ASP A 338 20.63 -6.67 -13.74
C ASP A 338 19.16 -6.84 -13.32
N ALA A 339 18.27 -6.23 -14.10
CA ALA A 339 16.83 -6.24 -13.82
C ALA A 339 16.25 -7.66 -13.73
N ALA A 340 16.75 -8.61 -14.53
CA ALA A 340 16.23 -9.99 -14.51
C ALA A 340 16.65 -10.71 -13.22
N ALA A 341 17.89 -10.51 -12.78
CA ALA A 341 18.36 -11.06 -11.51
C ALA A 341 17.64 -10.42 -10.32
N ALA A 342 17.49 -9.09 -10.31
CA ALA A 342 16.86 -8.34 -9.23
C ALA A 342 15.37 -8.72 -9.07
N LEU A 343 14.59 -8.71 -10.15
CA LEU A 343 13.18 -9.14 -10.12
C LEU A 343 13.04 -10.62 -9.73
N GLY A 344 14.03 -11.45 -10.07
CA GLY A 344 14.07 -12.87 -9.75
C GLY A 344 14.46 -13.21 -8.31
N GLN A 345 14.83 -12.23 -7.49
CA GLN A 345 15.13 -12.44 -6.06
C GLN A 345 13.90 -12.90 -5.26
N THR A 346 12.70 -12.52 -5.72
CA THR A 346 11.43 -12.89 -5.07
C THR A 346 10.61 -13.78 -5.98
N THR A 347 9.99 -14.81 -5.40
CA THR A 347 9.08 -15.71 -6.10
C THR A 347 7.75 -15.77 -5.37
N PRO A 348 6.62 -16.01 -6.07
CA PRO A 348 5.33 -16.18 -5.40
C PRO A 348 5.35 -17.24 -4.31
N GLU A 349 6.08 -18.34 -4.52
CA GLU A 349 6.22 -19.42 -3.56
C GLU A 349 6.98 -19.00 -2.30
N SER A 350 8.16 -18.37 -2.45
CA SER A 350 8.99 -17.95 -1.31
C SER A 350 8.32 -16.83 -0.52
N VAL A 351 7.76 -15.83 -1.20
CA VAL A 351 7.06 -14.71 -0.54
C VAL A 351 5.80 -15.19 0.15
N GLY A 352 4.98 -16.00 -0.52
CA GLY A 352 3.77 -16.56 0.07
C GLY A 352 4.08 -17.47 1.27
N ALA A 353 5.19 -18.21 1.26
CA ALA A 353 5.60 -19.03 2.39
C ALA A 353 6.03 -18.17 3.59
N ALA A 354 6.86 -17.15 3.37
CA ALA A 354 7.30 -16.23 4.42
C ALA A 354 6.14 -15.48 5.07
N VAL A 355 5.25 -14.88 4.27
CA VAL A 355 4.08 -14.15 4.80
C VAL A 355 3.13 -15.08 5.54
N ARG A 356 2.90 -16.31 5.06
CA ARG A 356 2.09 -17.30 5.79
C ARG A 356 2.75 -17.76 7.08
N ALA A 357 4.07 -17.93 7.10
CA ALA A 357 4.80 -18.30 8.31
C ALA A 357 4.73 -17.20 9.35
N TRP A 358 4.88 -15.94 8.94
CA TRP A 358 4.64 -14.78 9.79
C TRP A 358 3.22 -14.76 10.35
N GLN A 359 2.20 -14.97 9.51
CA GLN A 359 0.80 -15.05 9.94
C GLN A 359 0.52 -16.22 10.91
N GLN A 360 1.21 -17.35 10.74
CA GLN A 360 1.07 -18.51 11.63
C GLN A 360 1.88 -18.37 12.92
N GLY A 361 2.91 -17.52 12.91
CA GLY A 361 3.71 -17.15 14.08
C GLY A 361 3.04 -16.11 14.97
N ALA A 362 2.23 -15.22 14.38
CA ALA A 362 1.39 -14.28 15.10
C ALA A 362 0.44 -15.04 16.04
N GLN A 363 0.52 -14.75 17.35
CA GLN A 363 -0.36 -15.39 18.32
C GLN A 363 -1.82 -15.12 17.95
N ASP A 364 -2.68 -16.14 18.08
CA ASP A 364 -4.12 -15.94 17.94
C ASP A 364 -4.56 -14.80 18.88
N LEU A 365 -5.53 -13.99 18.49
CA LEU A 365 -6.05 -12.95 19.39
C LEU A 365 -7.30 -13.42 20.11
N ASN A 366 -7.43 -13.07 21.38
CA ASN A 366 -8.67 -13.13 22.15
C ASN A 366 -9.01 -11.71 22.64
N VAL A 367 -9.81 -11.00 21.85
CA VAL A 367 -10.11 -9.58 22.01
C VAL A 367 -11.46 -9.36 22.69
N LEU A 368 -11.51 -8.42 23.63
CA LEU A 368 -12.76 -7.83 24.08
C LEU A 368 -12.77 -6.34 23.76
N PHE A 369 -13.66 -5.95 22.83
CA PHE A 369 -13.92 -4.54 22.55
C PHE A 369 -14.78 -3.96 23.68
N LEU A 370 -14.32 -2.86 24.29
CA LEU A 370 -15.03 -2.11 25.31
C LEU A 370 -15.31 -0.69 24.82
N LEU A 371 -16.54 -0.46 24.34
CA LEU A 371 -16.95 0.81 23.73
C LEU A 371 -17.60 1.74 24.75
N ASP A 372 -17.15 3.00 24.78
CA ASP A 372 -17.82 4.08 25.50
C ASP A 372 -19.13 4.42 24.80
N TRP A 373 -20.25 4.30 25.52
CA TRP A 373 -21.57 4.72 25.05
C TRP A 373 -22.22 5.73 26.00
N SER A 374 -21.41 6.48 26.75
CA SER A 374 -21.84 7.62 27.56
C SER A 374 -22.19 8.84 26.69
N SER A 375 -22.80 9.89 27.26
CA SER A 375 -23.20 11.06 26.46
C SER A 375 -22.03 11.80 25.82
N ALA A 376 -20.82 11.67 26.38
CA ALA A 376 -19.61 12.33 25.90
C ALA A 376 -19.30 11.99 24.43
N VAL A 377 -19.55 10.75 23.99
CA VAL A 377 -19.15 10.27 22.67
C VAL A 377 -19.97 10.86 21.52
N MET A 378 -21.11 11.48 21.85
CA MET A 378 -21.99 12.16 20.89
C MET A 378 -21.92 13.70 21.01
N GLU A 379 -21.22 14.22 22.02
CA GLU A 379 -21.03 15.67 22.21
C GLU A 379 -19.84 16.22 21.42
N GLU A 380 -18.92 15.35 21.01
CA GLU A 380 -17.73 15.69 20.23
C GLU A 380 -17.74 14.99 18.87
N THR A 381 -17.29 15.72 17.85
CA THR A 381 -17.07 15.19 16.50
C THR A 381 -15.59 15.18 16.16
N VAL A 382 -15.16 14.16 15.44
CA VAL A 382 -13.77 13.93 14.99
C VAL A 382 -13.73 13.70 13.48
N GLU A 383 -12.57 13.87 12.87
CA GLU A 383 -12.34 13.43 11.49
C GLU A 383 -12.03 11.93 11.50
N TYR A 384 -12.82 11.13 10.79
CA TYR A 384 -12.58 9.70 10.61
C TYR A 384 -13.02 9.22 9.23
N GLY A 385 -12.12 8.57 8.49
CA GLY A 385 -12.41 8.05 7.14
C GLY A 385 -12.73 9.17 6.13
N GLY A 386 -12.11 10.35 6.30
CA GLY A 386 -12.35 11.51 5.44
C GLY A 386 -13.68 12.23 5.69
N GLU A 387 -14.41 11.90 6.77
CA GLU A 387 -15.67 12.53 7.17
C GLU A 387 -15.59 13.05 8.61
N THR A 388 -16.26 14.19 8.88
CA THR A 388 -16.51 14.62 10.26
C THR A 388 -17.70 13.84 10.84
N VAL A 389 -17.47 13.02 11.86
CA VAL A 389 -18.48 12.17 12.52
C VAL A 389 -18.40 12.27 14.04
N GLU A 390 -19.45 11.89 14.77
CA GLU A 390 -19.41 11.77 16.23
C GLU A 390 -18.36 10.74 16.67
N ALA A 391 -17.67 11.01 17.79
CA ALA A 391 -16.58 10.16 18.26
C ALA A 391 -17.02 8.71 18.54
N GLY A 392 -18.24 8.51 19.04
CA GLY A 392 -18.82 7.17 19.22
C GLY A 392 -19.04 6.42 17.89
N ILE A 393 -19.41 7.14 16.83
CA ILE A 393 -19.57 6.57 15.49
C ILE A 393 -18.20 6.24 14.88
N ALA A 394 -17.19 7.09 15.08
CA ALA A 394 -15.81 6.79 14.69
C ALA A 394 -15.30 5.51 15.39
N ALA A 395 -15.55 5.36 16.70
CA ALA A 395 -15.20 4.15 17.45
C ALA A 395 -15.89 2.89 16.90
N VAL A 396 -17.18 2.96 16.56
CA VAL A 396 -17.89 1.85 15.92
C VAL A 396 -17.27 1.48 14.57
N ARG A 397 -17.01 2.48 13.71
CA ARG A 397 -16.39 2.24 12.39
C ARG A 397 -15.02 1.59 12.52
N MET A 398 -14.17 2.09 13.42
CA MET A 398 -12.87 1.50 13.71
C MET A 398 -12.98 0.05 14.19
N ALA A 399 -13.92 -0.24 15.10
CA ALA A 399 -14.14 -1.60 15.55
C ALA A 399 -14.58 -2.52 14.40
N VAL A 400 -15.44 -2.05 13.48
CA VAL A 400 -15.85 -2.81 12.29
C VAL A 400 -14.66 -3.10 11.37
N ASP A 401 -13.79 -2.11 11.15
CA ASP A 401 -12.58 -2.28 10.33
C ASP A 401 -11.65 -3.33 10.95
N MET A 402 -11.41 -3.26 12.27
CA MET A 402 -10.63 -4.27 13.00
C MET A 402 -11.23 -5.67 12.84
N VAL A 403 -12.55 -5.83 12.97
CA VAL A 403 -13.24 -7.13 12.77
C VAL A 403 -13.05 -7.66 11.35
N GLY A 404 -13.04 -6.77 10.35
CA GLY A 404 -12.76 -7.11 8.96
C GLY A 404 -11.40 -7.79 8.78
N GLU A 405 -10.39 -7.31 9.50
CA GLU A 405 -9.00 -7.76 9.45
C GLU A 405 -8.71 -9.04 10.26
N MET A 406 -9.56 -9.40 11.24
CA MET A 406 -9.30 -10.53 12.13
C MET A 406 -9.24 -11.89 11.40
N GLU A 407 -8.37 -12.79 11.84
CA GLU A 407 -8.28 -14.14 11.28
C GLU A 407 -9.40 -15.07 11.83
N PRO A 408 -9.82 -16.12 11.10
CA PRO A 408 -10.92 -16.98 11.53
C PRO A 408 -10.72 -17.72 12.86
N THR A 409 -9.46 -17.96 13.25
CA THR A 409 -9.09 -18.61 14.52
C THR A 409 -9.12 -17.66 15.70
N TRP A 410 -9.06 -16.35 15.45
CA TRP A 410 -9.11 -15.34 16.50
C TRP A 410 -10.50 -15.28 17.11
N ARG A 411 -10.57 -14.77 18.34
CA ARG A 411 -11.81 -14.62 19.09
C ARG A 411 -12.03 -13.16 19.41
N ALA A 412 -13.27 -12.72 19.29
CA ALA A 412 -13.68 -11.38 19.70
C ALA A 412 -15.07 -11.35 20.33
N GLY A 413 -15.25 -10.45 21.28
CA GLY A 413 -16.54 -10.08 21.86
C GLY A 413 -16.69 -8.57 21.98
N LEU A 414 -17.92 -8.10 22.25
CA LEU A 414 -18.25 -6.67 22.37
C LEU A 414 -18.98 -6.39 23.68
N TRP A 415 -18.43 -5.46 24.46
CA TRP A 415 -19.06 -4.83 25.60
C TRP A 415 -19.24 -3.33 25.34
N GLU A 416 -20.28 -2.78 25.95
CA GLU A 416 -20.48 -1.33 26.05
C GLU A 416 -20.50 -0.91 27.53
N TYR A 417 -20.21 0.36 27.78
CA TYR A 417 -20.36 0.94 29.11
C TYR A 417 -20.95 2.35 29.07
N GLY A 418 -21.61 2.70 30.18
CA GLY A 418 -22.40 3.92 30.32
C GLY A 418 -23.26 3.84 31.58
N VAL A 419 -23.59 4.97 32.21
CA VAL A 419 -24.36 4.97 33.46
C VAL A 419 -25.74 4.34 33.24
N GLY A 420 -26.01 3.22 33.93
CA GLY A 420 -27.22 2.42 33.76
C GLY A 420 -27.11 1.27 32.76
N ALA A 421 -26.01 1.15 32.01
CA ALA A 421 -25.75 -0.04 31.18
C ALA A 421 -25.67 -1.28 32.09
N GLY A 422 -26.42 -2.33 31.76
CA GLY A 422 -26.49 -3.53 32.61
C GLY A 422 -27.09 -3.31 34.01
N GLY A 423 -27.73 -2.15 34.25
CA GLY A 423 -28.27 -1.78 35.57
C GLY A 423 -27.22 -1.12 36.45
N GLU A 424 -26.96 -1.70 37.63
CA GLU A 424 -26.01 -1.12 38.60
C GLU A 424 -24.55 -1.37 38.24
N SER A 425 -24.27 -2.20 37.22
CA SER A 425 -22.90 -2.46 36.73
C SER A 425 -22.33 -1.29 35.93
N ASN A 426 -23.18 -0.49 35.28
CA ASN A 426 -22.79 0.54 34.32
C ASN A 426 -22.00 0.02 33.09
N TRP A 427 -22.12 -1.26 32.80
CA TRP A 427 -21.62 -1.94 31.60
C TRP A 427 -22.45 -3.18 31.29
N ARG A 428 -22.45 -3.62 30.03
CA ARG A 428 -23.06 -4.90 29.60
C ARG A 428 -22.32 -5.53 28.43
N SER A 429 -22.45 -6.85 28.31
CA SER A 429 -22.09 -7.58 27.09
C SER A 429 -23.16 -7.36 26.01
N VAL A 430 -22.72 -6.96 24.82
CA VAL A 430 -23.54 -6.80 23.61
C VAL A 430 -23.43 -8.05 22.74
N VAL A 431 -22.20 -8.49 22.47
CA VAL A 431 -21.89 -9.70 21.73
C VAL A 431 -20.96 -10.57 22.56
N ALA A 432 -21.33 -11.84 22.74
CA ALA A 432 -20.52 -12.81 23.46
C ALA A 432 -19.27 -13.19 22.65
N SER A 433 -18.14 -13.45 23.33
CA SER A 433 -16.88 -13.78 22.66
C SER A 433 -16.96 -15.10 21.88
N ALA A 434 -16.66 -15.05 20.59
CA ALA A 434 -16.69 -16.18 19.67
C ALA A 434 -15.54 -16.13 18.65
N GLU A 435 -15.28 -17.25 17.97
CA GLU A 435 -14.29 -17.29 16.87
C GLU A 435 -14.76 -16.44 15.69
N MET A 436 -13.84 -15.73 15.04
CA MET A 436 -14.06 -14.80 13.93
C MET A 436 -14.19 -15.51 12.57
N SER A 437 -14.90 -16.65 12.59
CA SER A 437 -15.50 -17.25 11.40
C SER A 437 -16.41 -16.24 10.67
N GLU A 438 -16.83 -16.54 9.43
CA GLU A 438 -17.77 -15.67 8.69
C GLU A 438 -19.03 -15.31 9.50
N GLU A 439 -19.54 -16.27 10.28
CA GLU A 439 -20.70 -16.11 11.16
C GLU A 439 -20.36 -15.22 12.37
N GLY A 440 -19.20 -15.42 12.98
CA GLY A 440 -18.71 -14.63 14.12
C GLY A 440 -18.46 -13.16 13.74
N LYS A 441 -17.79 -12.92 12.60
CA LYS A 441 -17.58 -11.58 12.06
C LYS A 441 -18.92 -10.90 11.79
N SER A 442 -19.84 -11.60 11.12
CA SER A 442 -21.17 -11.07 10.83
C SER A 442 -21.94 -10.67 12.09
N ALA A 443 -21.94 -11.52 13.12
CA ALA A 443 -22.63 -11.24 14.39
C ALA A 443 -22.02 -10.05 15.15
N LEU A 444 -20.68 -9.93 15.13
CA LEU A 444 -19.99 -8.83 15.80
C LEU A 444 -20.18 -7.50 15.08
N THR A 445 -20.09 -7.50 13.75
CA THR A 445 -20.38 -6.33 12.90
C THR A 445 -21.84 -5.89 13.03
N GLU A 446 -22.80 -6.82 13.08
CA GLU A 446 -24.22 -6.51 13.32
C GLU A 446 -24.41 -5.90 14.72
N GLY A 447 -23.79 -6.44 15.77
CA GLY A 447 -23.86 -5.87 17.11
C GLY A 447 -23.27 -4.46 17.22
N LEU A 448 -22.21 -4.16 16.47
CA LEU A 448 -21.62 -2.83 16.36
C LEU A 448 -22.55 -1.85 15.63
N TYR A 449 -23.21 -2.29 14.56
CA TYR A 449 -24.20 -1.46 13.87
C TYR A 449 -25.46 -1.22 14.71
N ASP A 450 -25.98 -2.24 15.37
CA ASP A 450 -27.11 -2.13 16.29
C ASP A 450 -26.80 -1.12 17.40
N LEU A 451 -25.60 -1.20 17.99
CA LEU A 451 -25.13 -0.23 18.98
C LEU A 451 -25.17 1.20 18.44
N SER A 452 -24.72 1.43 17.20
CA SER A 452 -24.73 2.75 16.57
C SER A 452 -26.14 3.35 16.36
N GLU A 453 -27.18 2.51 16.36
CA GLU A 453 -28.57 2.94 16.27
C GLU A 453 -29.21 3.17 17.67
N GLU A 454 -28.57 2.70 18.74
CA GLU A 454 -29.03 2.88 20.12
C GLU A 454 -28.77 4.30 20.64
N ALA A 455 -29.66 4.77 21.52
CA ALA A 455 -29.43 6.02 22.23
C ALA A 455 -28.33 5.83 23.29
N VAL A 456 -27.44 6.81 23.40
CA VAL A 456 -26.40 6.83 24.45
C VAL A 456 -26.99 6.91 25.85
N TYR A 457 -26.21 6.45 26.83
CA TYR A 457 -26.53 6.57 28.24
C TYR A 457 -26.36 8.02 28.72
N GLU A 458 -27.39 8.54 29.41
CA GLU A 458 -27.29 9.86 30.03
C GLU A 458 -26.32 9.82 31.22
N GLY A 459 -25.28 10.65 31.18
CA GLY A 459 -24.36 10.83 32.30
C GLY A 459 -22.88 10.63 31.94
N PRO A 460 -21.98 10.82 32.92
CA PRO A 460 -20.54 10.69 32.72
C PRO A 460 -20.12 9.24 32.42
N SER A 461 -18.93 9.10 31.85
CA SER A 461 -18.29 7.82 31.49
C SER A 461 -17.89 7.02 32.75
N PRO A 462 -18.38 5.76 32.94
CA PRO A 462 -17.99 4.85 34.04
C PRO A 462 -16.87 3.87 33.64
N LEU A 463 -15.85 4.37 32.93
CA LEU A 463 -14.74 3.59 32.38
C LEU A 463 -14.02 2.70 33.40
N TYR A 464 -13.72 3.19 34.60
CA TYR A 464 -12.86 2.51 35.55
C TYR A 464 -13.46 1.19 36.06
N ASP A 465 -14.73 1.21 36.48
CA ASP A 465 -15.43 0.00 36.91
C ASP A 465 -15.64 -0.98 35.73
N ALA A 466 -15.93 -0.45 34.54
CA ALA A 466 -16.10 -1.27 33.33
C ALA A 466 -14.80 -1.95 32.88
N LEU A 467 -13.67 -1.23 32.92
CA LEU A 467 -12.36 -1.74 32.52
C LEU A 467 -11.88 -2.85 33.45
N VAL A 468 -12.02 -2.69 34.77
CA VAL A 468 -11.66 -3.73 35.74
C VAL A 468 -12.51 -4.99 35.52
N ALA A 469 -13.80 -4.83 35.22
CA ALA A 469 -14.68 -5.95 34.89
C ALA A 469 -14.30 -6.64 33.58
N ALA A 470 -14.00 -5.87 32.53
CA ALA A 470 -13.58 -6.39 31.23
C ALA A 470 -12.24 -7.15 31.33
N TYR A 471 -11.27 -6.61 32.07
CA TYR A 471 -10.00 -7.27 32.36
C TYR A 471 -10.22 -8.62 33.05
N GLY A 472 -11.08 -8.63 34.08
CA GLY A 472 -11.45 -9.85 34.80
C GLY A 472 -12.13 -10.88 33.91
N GLU A 473 -13.00 -10.47 33.00
CA GLU A 473 -13.68 -11.36 32.04
C GLU A 473 -12.69 -12.01 31.08
N VAL A 474 -11.80 -11.22 30.46
CA VAL A 474 -10.80 -11.72 29.53
C VAL A 474 -9.82 -12.65 30.26
N GLN A 475 -9.41 -12.31 31.49
CA GLN A 475 -8.54 -13.15 32.30
C GLN A 475 -9.22 -14.49 32.65
N ALA A 476 -10.50 -14.48 33.01
CA ALA A 476 -11.25 -15.68 33.35
C ALA A 476 -11.49 -16.60 32.14
N ASN A 477 -11.55 -16.02 30.95
CA ASN A 477 -11.77 -16.72 29.68
C ASN A 477 -10.53 -16.66 28.77
N ALA A 478 -9.33 -16.60 29.37
CA ALA A 478 -8.10 -16.51 28.62
C ALA A 478 -7.91 -17.74 27.73
N VAL A 479 -7.49 -17.50 26.50
CA VAL A 479 -7.21 -18.54 25.51
C VAL A 479 -5.72 -18.85 25.56
N GLU A 480 -5.39 -20.12 25.79
CA GLU A 480 -3.99 -20.58 25.85
C GLU A 480 -3.34 -20.46 24.47
N GLY A 481 -2.17 -19.84 24.40
CA GLY A 481 -1.45 -19.60 23.14
C GLY A 481 -1.93 -18.40 22.33
N ALA A 482 -2.90 -17.65 22.85
CA ALA A 482 -3.40 -16.41 22.27
C ALA A 482 -2.97 -15.19 23.09
N ALA A 483 -2.80 -14.04 22.44
CA ALA A 483 -2.74 -12.76 23.11
C ALA A 483 -4.15 -12.39 23.58
N ASN A 484 -4.31 -12.22 24.89
CA ASN A 484 -5.60 -11.90 25.51
C ASN A 484 -5.65 -10.40 25.75
N VAL A 485 -6.61 -9.71 25.14
CA VAL A 485 -6.57 -8.24 25.01
C VAL A 485 -7.93 -7.60 25.31
N VAL A 486 -7.91 -6.50 26.05
CA VAL A 486 -9.03 -5.57 26.15
C VAL A 486 -8.69 -4.32 25.33
N VAL A 487 -9.57 -3.94 24.40
CA VAL A 487 -9.43 -2.73 23.58
C VAL A 487 -10.52 -1.74 23.98
N VAL A 488 -10.13 -0.64 24.62
CA VAL A 488 -11.03 0.43 25.06
C VAL A 488 -11.11 1.49 23.96
N LEU A 489 -12.30 1.76 23.46
CA LEU A 489 -12.55 2.82 22.47
C LEU A 489 -13.36 3.93 23.14
N THR A 490 -12.79 5.12 23.28
CA THR A 490 -13.44 6.22 24.04
C THR A 490 -12.95 7.60 23.61
N ASN A 491 -13.81 8.61 23.73
CA ASN A 491 -13.42 10.02 23.63
C ASN A 491 -13.23 10.69 25.00
N SER A 492 -13.32 9.91 26.09
CA SER A 492 -13.06 10.36 27.44
C SER A 492 -11.87 9.59 28.02
N GLY A 493 -11.15 10.22 28.94
CA GLY A 493 -10.28 9.48 29.88
C GLY A 493 -10.53 9.89 31.32
N GLU A 494 -11.55 10.73 31.56
CA GLU A 494 -11.97 11.11 32.89
C GLU A 494 -13.23 10.34 33.24
N ASP A 495 -13.14 9.58 34.32
CA ASP A 495 -14.29 8.92 34.93
C ASP A 495 -14.65 9.62 36.24
N THR A 496 -15.88 10.12 36.30
CA THR A 496 -16.48 10.71 37.50
C THR A 496 -17.70 9.94 38.00
N ALA A 497 -18.04 8.84 37.32
CA ALA A 497 -19.17 7.97 37.62
C ALA A 497 -18.76 6.80 38.54
N SER A 498 -17.55 6.29 38.36
CA SER A 498 -16.98 5.19 39.14
C SER A 498 -16.56 5.65 40.53
N VAL A 499 -16.55 4.71 41.47
CA VAL A 499 -16.08 4.94 42.85
C VAL A 499 -14.56 5.07 42.95
N PRO A 500 -13.73 4.20 42.33
CA PRO A 500 -12.27 4.32 42.42
C PRO A 500 -11.73 5.53 41.65
N THR A 501 -10.55 6.01 42.04
CA THR A 501 -9.77 6.95 41.22
C THR A 501 -9.03 6.22 40.09
N VAL A 502 -8.44 6.97 39.16
CA VAL A 502 -7.57 6.40 38.10
C VAL A 502 -6.40 5.60 38.69
N ASP A 503 -5.76 6.12 39.75
CA ASP A 503 -4.66 5.44 40.46
C ASP A 503 -5.12 4.15 41.15
N GLU A 504 -6.29 4.17 41.79
CA GLU A 504 -6.86 2.99 42.45
C GLU A 504 -7.25 1.92 41.43
N THR A 505 -7.71 2.34 40.25
CA THR A 505 -8.06 1.47 39.13
C THR A 505 -6.81 0.86 38.51
N ALA A 506 -5.77 1.66 38.26
CA ALA A 506 -4.46 1.18 37.82
C ALA A 506 -3.86 0.17 38.81
N ALA A 507 -3.93 0.46 40.11
CA ALA A 507 -3.48 -0.49 41.14
C ALA A 507 -4.32 -1.78 41.17
N ALA A 508 -5.62 -1.70 40.89
CA ALA A 508 -6.49 -2.86 40.78
C ALA A 508 -6.10 -3.73 39.57
N LEU A 509 -5.86 -3.14 38.40
CA LEU A 509 -5.40 -3.84 37.19
C LEU A 509 -4.07 -4.55 37.45
N GLN A 510 -3.07 -3.87 38.03
CA GLN A 510 -1.80 -4.49 38.41
C GLN A 510 -1.98 -5.63 39.43
N GLY A 511 -2.95 -5.49 40.34
CA GLY A 511 -3.27 -6.48 41.36
C GLY A 511 -3.96 -7.75 40.83
N LEU A 512 -4.66 -7.65 39.69
CA LEU A 512 -5.25 -8.81 39.00
C LEU A 512 -4.19 -9.73 38.38
N GLY A 513 -2.95 -9.25 38.24
CA GLY A 513 -1.82 -10.01 37.71
C GLY A 513 -1.62 -9.80 36.21
N GLY A 514 -0.69 -10.55 35.61
CA GLY A 514 -0.41 -10.48 34.17
C GLY A 514 -1.20 -11.50 33.35
N GLY A 515 -1.16 -11.35 32.02
CA GLY A 515 -1.76 -12.28 31.06
C GLY A 515 -2.92 -11.72 30.23
N VAL A 516 -3.34 -10.48 30.50
CA VAL A 516 -4.20 -9.69 29.62
C VAL A 516 -3.53 -8.34 29.39
N ALA A 517 -3.51 -7.87 28.15
CA ALA A 517 -3.04 -6.54 27.77
C ALA A 517 -4.23 -5.58 27.62
N VAL A 518 -4.06 -4.33 28.05
CA VAL A 518 -5.08 -3.27 27.89
C VAL A 518 -4.56 -2.23 26.91
N TYR A 519 -5.26 -2.07 25.80
CA TYR A 519 -5.03 -0.97 24.87
C TYR A 519 -6.16 0.03 24.98
N THR A 520 -5.81 1.31 25.10
CA THR A 520 -6.78 2.40 25.16
C THR A 520 -6.64 3.27 23.94
N VAL A 521 -7.76 3.60 23.31
CA VAL A 521 -7.82 4.34 22.05
C VAL A 521 -8.60 5.60 22.28
N GLY A 522 -7.89 6.72 22.26
CA GLY A 522 -8.45 8.04 22.55
C GLY A 522 -8.87 8.77 21.29
N PHE A 523 -10.17 9.06 21.18
CA PHE A 523 -10.72 9.92 20.14
C PHE A 523 -10.76 11.38 20.61
N GLY A 524 -10.41 12.32 19.73
CA GLY A 524 -10.59 13.75 19.98
C GLY A 524 -9.96 14.23 21.29
N SER A 525 -10.78 14.74 22.19
CA SER A 525 -10.35 15.35 23.46
C SER A 525 -10.07 14.36 24.62
N ALA A 526 -9.97 13.06 24.32
CA ALA A 526 -9.69 12.03 25.32
C ALA A 526 -8.46 12.35 26.21
N ASN A 527 -8.57 12.06 27.51
CA ASN A 527 -7.49 12.31 28.46
C ASN A 527 -6.41 11.22 28.34
N ALA A 528 -5.40 11.49 27.50
CA ALA A 528 -4.28 10.60 27.22
C ALA A 528 -3.46 10.22 28.46
N GLU A 529 -3.35 11.09 29.47
CA GLU A 529 -2.61 10.80 30.70
C GLU A 529 -3.29 9.69 31.51
N ASN A 530 -4.60 9.80 31.73
CA ASN A 530 -5.35 8.77 32.45
C ASN A 530 -5.43 7.46 31.65
N LEU A 531 -5.68 7.54 30.34
CA LEU A 531 -5.77 6.36 29.48
C LEU A 531 -4.42 5.63 29.39
N GLY A 532 -3.32 6.37 29.26
CA GLY A 532 -1.95 5.84 29.33
C GLY A 532 -1.69 5.11 30.65
N LEU A 533 -2.02 5.74 31.78
CA LEU A 533 -1.84 5.13 33.11
C LEU A 533 -2.59 3.79 33.23
N LEU A 534 -3.83 3.73 32.74
CA LEU A 534 -4.65 2.50 32.79
C LEU A 534 -4.14 1.42 31.85
N ALA A 535 -3.74 1.79 30.63
CA ALA A 535 -3.17 0.87 29.65
C ALA A 535 -1.87 0.25 30.16
N GLU A 536 -0.94 1.08 30.66
CA GLU A 536 0.34 0.63 31.24
C GLU A 536 0.12 -0.29 32.44
N ALA A 537 -0.82 0.06 33.32
CA ALA A 537 -1.18 -0.77 34.47
C ALA A 537 -1.79 -2.13 34.07
N GLY A 538 -2.48 -2.17 32.94
CA GLY A 538 -2.99 -3.38 32.30
C GLY A 538 -2.02 -4.06 31.35
N GLY A 539 -0.75 -3.62 31.26
CA GLY A 539 0.29 -4.25 30.44
C GLY A 539 0.20 -3.98 28.93
N GLY A 540 -0.51 -2.94 28.50
CA GLY A 540 -0.52 -2.46 27.11
C GLY A 540 -0.18 -0.98 27.00
N SER A 541 -0.64 -0.31 25.94
CA SER A 541 -0.33 1.09 25.64
C SER A 541 -1.55 1.93 25.28
N PHE A 542 -1.40 3.25 25.40
CA PHE A 542 -2.36 4.22 24.87
C PHE A 542 -2.04 4.54 23.42
N LEU A 543 -3.08 4.56 22.59
CA LEU A 543 -3.03 4.88 21.17
C LEU A 543 -3.94 6.09 20.89
N PRO A 544 -3.44 7.17 20.26
CA PRO A 544 -4.32 8.17 19.68
C PRO A 544 -5.10 7.57 18.50
N ALA A 545 -6.40 7.82 18.42
CA ALA A 545 -7.19 7.33 17.30
C ALA A 545 -6.67 7.92 15.97
N PRO A 546 -6.33 7.07 14.97
CA PRO A 546 -5.92 7.56 13.65
C PRO A 546 -7.09 8.23 12.91
N ALA A 547 -6.75 9.02 11.89
CA ALA A 547 -7.73 9.71 11.04
C ALA A 547 -8.48 8.75 10.09
N ASP A 548 -7.94 7.56 9.83
CA ASP A 548 -8.53 6.46 9.07
C ASP A 548 -7.77 5.15 9.33
N GLY A 549 -8.41 4.01 9.04
CA GLY A 549 -7.77 2.69 9.14
C GLY A 549 -7.56 2.16 10.56
N GLY A 550 -7.11 0.90 10.65
CA GLY A 550 -7.09 0.08 11.86
C GLY A 550 -5.80 0.16 12.68
N ILE A 551 -5.96 0.09 14.01
CA ILE A 551 -4.89 -0.02 15.02
C ILE A 551 -4.54 -1.47 15.37
N LEU A 552 -5.18 -2.45 14.71
CA LEU A 552 -5.06 -3.86 15.06
C LEU A 552 -3.61 -4.35 14.96
N GLY A 553 -2.83 -3.82 14.00
CA GLY A 553 -1.41 -4.11 13.86
C GLY A 553 -0.52 -3.53 14.97
N GLU A 554 -1.00 -2.54 15.73
CA GLU A 554 -0.32 -1.99 16.91
C GLU A 554 -0.69 -2.75 18.19
N ILE A 555 -1.91 -3.31 18.22
CA ILE A 555 -2.46 -4.10 19.34
C ILE A 555 -1.98 -5.55 19.29
N ALA A 556 -1.74 -6.06 18.08
CA ALA A 556 -1.26 -7.40 17.80
C ALA A 556 0.04 -7.31 17.00
N PRO A 557 1.15 -6.90 17.63
CA PRO A 557 2.46 -7.08 17.02
C PRO A 557 2.63 -8.59 16.80
N ALA A 558 2.77 -8.95 15.53
CA ALA A 558 2.91 -10.33 15.09
C ALA A 558 4.10 -11.05 15.73
#